data_AF-A0A2J0LJY6-F1
#
_entry.id   AF-A0A2J0LJY6-F1
#
_cell.length_a   1.000
_cell.length_b   1.000
_cell.length_c   1.000
_cell.angle_alpha   90.00
_cell.angle_beta   90.00
_cell.angle_gamma   90.00
#
_symmetry.space_group_name_H-M   'P 1'
#
loop_
_entity.id
_entity.type
_entity.pdbx_description
1 polymer ?
#
loop_
_entity_poly.entity_id
_entity_poly.type
_entity_poly.pdbx_seq_one_letter_code
_entity_poly.pdbx_strand_id
1 'polypeptide(L)'
;MLGPAYNNFLNMDGFNRKRWLIFAWWFNLDWDSWMPEGDFGKTIQEKNIEVVPYLKEMSSIRHKVNFKKFTKGLIENLNLKWNAPSQSFAHDLMEWGIERCILEPLSWFDIIRFCHKSGGKYNIRKVKDFYIQPMGRAFLEELVKMGEKIKEDSVKKSNCNNN
;
A
#
# COMPACT_ATOMS: atom_id res chain seq x y z
N MET A 1 -10.25 -6.86 -9.68
CA MET A 1 -10.75 -8.04 -8.95
C MET A 1 -12.08 -7.66 -8.34
N LEU A 2 -13.20 -8.30 -8.71
CA LEU A 2 -14.48 -7.98 -8.08
C LEU A 2 -14.46 -8.52 -6.65
N GLY A 3 -14.58 -7.62 -5.66
CA GLY A 3 -14.72 -8.00 -4.25
C GLY A 3 -16.02 -8.79 -4.00
N PRO A 4 -16.27 -9.21 -2.75
CA PRO A 4 -17.52 -9.90 -2.42
C PRO A 4 -18.72 -9.01 -2.73
N ALA A 5 -19.81 -9.62 -3.19
CA ALA A 5 -21.09 -8.93 -3.32
C ALA A 5 -21.49 -8.28 -1.99
N TYR A 6 -22.15 -7.12 -2.04
CA TYR A 6 -22.45 -6.29 -0.87
C TYR A 6 -23.09 -7.06 0.30
N ASN A 7 -24.10 -7.90 0.02
CA ASN A 7 -24.76 -8.70 1.05
C ASN A 7 -23.81 -9.72 1.70
N ASN A 8 -22.87 -10.29 0.94
CA ASN A 8 -21.85 -11.18 1.47
C ASN A 8 -20.83 -10.41 2.32
N PHE A 9 -20.45 -9.20 1.90
CA PHE A 9 -19.56 -8.34 2.68
C PHE A 9 -20.15 -7.98 4.04
N LEU A 10 -21.42 -7.59 4.12
CA LEU A 10 -22.05 -7.22 5.40
C LEU A 10 -22.09 -8.38 6.40
N ASN A 11 -22.26 -9.60 5.90
CA ASN A 11 -22.36 -10.82 6.70
C ASN A 11 -21.00 -11.42 7.09
N MET A 12 -19.89 -10.89 6.59
CA MET A 12 -18.54 -11.33 6.99
C MET A 12 -18.22 -10.89 8.42
N ASP A 13 -17.38 -11.66 9.10
CA ASP A 13 -16.79 -11.24 10.38
C ASP A 13 -15.92 -9.98 10.21
N GLY A 14 -15.62 -9.33 11.33
CA GLY A 14 -14.87 -8.07 11.33
C GLY A 14 -13.48 -8.19 10.70
N PHE A 15 -12.80 -9.33 10.84
CA PHE A 15 -11.47 -9.55 10.27
C PHE A 15 -11.55 -9.60 8.74
N ASN A 16 -12.47 -10.41 8.21
CA ASN A 16 -12.67 -10.55 6.78
C ASN A 16 -13.16 -9.25 6.13
N ARG A 17 -14.04 -8.49 6.77
CA ARG A 17 -14.47 -7.18 6.27
C ARG A 17 -13.31 -6.20 6.16
N LYS A 18 -12.51 -6.04 7.22
CA LYS A 18 -11.31 -5.18 7.19
C LYS A 18 -10.38 -5.56 6.04
N ARG A 19 -10.18 -6.85 5.83
CA ARG A 19 -9.29 -7.36 4.77
C ARG A 19 -9.77 -6.92 3.39
N TRP A 20 -11.05 -7.13 3.12
CA TRP A 20 -11.66 -6.71 1.85
C TRP A 20 -11.67 -5.20 1.64
N LEU A 21 -11.83 -4.40 2.70
CA LEU A 21 -11.75 -2.94 2.59
C LEU A 21 -10.33 -2.48 2.19
N ILE A 22 -9.29 -3.05 2.78
CA ILE A 22 -7.90 -2.74 2.41
C ILE A 22 -7.61 -3.16 0.97
N PHE A 23 -8.08 -4.34 0.56
CA PHE A 23 -7.94 -4.79 -0.82
C PHE A 23 -8.71 -3.91 -1.80
N ALA A 24 -9.94 -3.50 -1.47
CA ALA A 24 -10.69 -2.58 -2.33
C ALA A 24 -9.96 -1.24 -2.46
N TRP A 25 -9.35 -0.74 -1.39
CA TRP A 25 -8.52 0.47 -1.41
C TRP A 25 -7.33 0.33 -2.37
N TRP A 26 -6.57 -0.76 -2.30
CA TRP A 26 -5.38 -0.95 -3.16
C TRP A 26 -5.70 -1.30 -4.61
N PHE A 27 -6.77 -2.05 -4.86
CA PHE A 27 -7.02 -2.67 -6.17
C PHE A 27 -8.21 -2.09 -6.93
N ASN A 28 -9.15 -1.40 -6.26
CA ASN A 28 -10.37 -0.91 -6.89
C ASN A 28 -10.53 0.61 -6.81
N LEU A 29 -9.75 1.32 -5.99
CA LEU A 29 -9.71 2.78 -6.05
C LEU A 29 -8.97 3.21 -7.33
N ASP A 30 -9.50 4.22 -8.02
CA ASP A 30 -8.89 4.82 -9.20
C ASP A 30 -7.76 5.77 -8.78
N TRP A 31 -6.58 5.21 -8.54
CA TRP A 31 -5.42 5.97 -8.08
C TRP A 31 -4.91 6.95 -9.13
N ASP A 32 -5.08 6.64 -10.42
CA ASP A 32 -4.71 7.54 -11.51
C ASP A 32 -5.54 8.83 -11.44
N SER A 33 -6.85 8.72 -11.24
CA SER A 33 -7.71 9.89 -11.04
C SER A 33 -7.41 10.65 -9.75
N TRP A 34 -7.10 9.96 -8.65
CA TRP A 34 -6.83 10.59 -7.35
C TRP A 34 -5.44 11.24 -7.24
N MET A 35 -4.47 10.76 -8.02
CA MET A 35 -3.08 11.23 -8.04
C MET A 35 -2.64 11.53 -9.50
N PRO A 36 -3.25 12.55 -10.14
CA PRO A 36 -3.14 12.76 -11.60
C PRO A 36 -1.79 13.35 -12.06
N GLU A 37 -0.91 13.71 -11.12
CA GLU A 37 0.33 14.41 -11.43
C GLU A 37 1.47 13.41 -11.73
N GLY A 38 1.83 13.30 -13.02
CA GLY A 38 2.85 12.35 -13.47
C GLY A 38 2.27 10.97 -13.78
N ASP A 39 3.05 9.91 -13.54
CA ASP A 39 2.62 8.52 -13.74
C ASP A 39 2.42 7.78 -12.41
N PHE A 40 2.47 8.47 -11.27
CA PHE A 40 2.42 7.86 -9.94
C PHE A 40 1.15 7.03 -9.73
N GLY A 41 -0.02 7.65 -9.85
CA GLY A 41 -1.31 7.01 -9.59
C GLY A 41 -1.52 5.78 -10.48
N LYS A 42 -1.34 5.96 -11.79
CA LYS A 42 -1.35 4.89 -12.78
C LYS A 42 -0.39 3.75 -12.43
N THR A 43 0.88 4.06 -12.13
CA THR A 43 1.89 3.04 -11.84
C THR A 43 1.57 2.28 -10.56
N ILE A 44 1.09 2.94 -9.51
CA ILE A 44 0.61 2.29 -8.29
C ILE A 44 -0.57 1.36 -8.60
N GLN A 45 -1.50 1.78 -9.45
CA GLN A 45 -2.66 0.96 -9.82
C GLN A 45 -2.28 -0.27 -10.64
N GLU A 46 -1.37 -0.12 -11.60
CA GLU A 46 -0.88 -1.20 -12.46
C GLU A 46 0.01 -2.19 -11.68
N LYS A 47 0.80 -1.69 -10.72
CA LYS A 47 1.78 -2.48 -9.96
C LYS A 47 1.41 -2.71 -8.51
N ASN A 48 0.15 -2.51 -8.11
CA ASN A 48 -0.29 -2.65 -6.72
C ASN A 48 0.10 -4.00 -6.10
N ILE A 49 0.10 -5.09 -6.89
CA ILE A 49 0.50 -6.42 -6.41
C ILE A 49 2.00 -6.52 -6.07
N GLU A 50 2.84 -5.66 -6.66
CA GLU A 50 4.27 -5.60 -6.39
C GLU A 50 4.59 -4.98 -5.03
N VAL A 51 3.59 -4.44 -4.30
CA VAL A 51 3.74 -4.01 -2.91
C VAL A 51 3.87 -5.20 -1.94
N VAL A 52 3.35 -6.38 -2.32
CA VAL A 52 3.23 -7.55 -1.43
C VAL A 52 4.58 -8.01 -0.85
N PRO A 53 5.69 -8.10 -1.60
CA PRO A 53 7.00 -8.40 -1.04
C PRO A 53 7.45 -7.43 0.06
N TYR A 54 7.14 -6.13 -0.07
CA TYR A 54 7.46 -5.13 0.94
C TYR A 54 6.63 -5.33 2.20
N LEU A 55 5.34 -5.64 2.04
CA LEU A 55 4.46 -5.96 3.17
C LEU A 55 4.95 -7.22 3.89
N LYS A 56 5.46 -8.21 3.15
CA LYS A 56 6.06 -9.44 3.69
C LYS A 56 7.37 -9.17 4.44
N GLU A 57 8.27 -8.38 3.88
CA GLU A 57 9.48 -7.96 4.58
C GLU A 57 9.11 -7.20 5.86
N MET A 58 8.18 -6.24 5.73
CA MET A 58 7.67 -5.44 6.83
C MET A 58 7.09 -6.31 7.96
N SER A 59 6.32 -7.36 7.63
CA SER A 59 5.71 -8.28 8.61
C SER A 59 6.73 -9.07 9.45
N SER A 60 8.00 -9.11 9.05
CA SER A 60 9.07 -9.69 9.86
C SER A 60 9.62 -8.71 10.91
N ILE A 61 9.54 -7.39 10.66
CA ILE A 61 10.17 -6.35 11.47
C ILE A 61 9.45 -6.19 12.82
N ARG A 62 10.16 -6.42 13.93
CA ARG A 62 9.63 -6.32 15.30
C ARG A 62 9.80 -4.94 15.96
N HIS A 63 10.55 -4.04 15.33
CA HIS A 63 10.79 -2.68 15.79
C HIS A 63 10.16 -1.65 14.84
N LYS A 64 10.48 -0.36 15.03
CA LYS A 64 10.02 0.71 14.15
C LYS A 64 10.61 0.57 12.75
N VAL A 65 9.78 0.65 11.72
CA VAL A 65 10.19 0.73 10.33
C VAL A 65 10.45 2.18 9.98
N ASN A 66 11.63 2.45 9.40
CA ASN A 66 11.95 3.78 8.94
C ASN A 66 11.16 4.10 7.66
N PHE A 67 10.36 5.16 7.70
CA PHE A 67 9.45 5.50 6.60
C PHE A 67 10.20 5.78 5.30
N LYS A 68 11.25 6.62 5.37
CA LYS A 68 12.04 6.98 4.18
C LYS A 68 12.74 5.79 3.53
N LYS A 69 13.27 4.86 4.34
CA LYS A 69 13.89 3.64 3.81
C LYS A 69 12.85 2.75 3.11
N PHE A 70 11.67 2.63 3.71
CA PHE A 70 10.56 1.86 3.13
C PHE A 70 10.06 2.46 1.81
N THR A 71 9.76 3.77 1.79
CA THR A 71 9.28 4.45 0.59
C THR A 71 10.32 4.47 -0.52
N LYS A 72 11.60 4.67 -0.18
CA LYS A 72 12.69 4.64 -1.17
C LYS A 72 12.72 3.31 -1.94
N GLY A 73 12.64 2.17 -1.24
CA GLY A 73 12.61 0.86 -1.88
C GLY A 73 11.42 0.69 -2.84
N LEU A 74 10.25 1.20 -2.47
CA LEU A 74 9.06 1.18 -3.34
C LEU A 74 9.21 2.12 -4.55
N ILE A 75 9.70 3.34 -4.35
CA ILE A 75 9.91 4.31 -5.43
C ILE A 75 10.85 3.73 -6.48
N GLU A 76 11.99 3.19 -6.05
CA GLU A 76 13.02 2.66 -6.94
C GLU A 76 12.53 1.43 -7.71
N ASN A 77 11.94 0.45 -7.02
CA ASN A 77 11.57 -0.82 -7.65
C ASN A 77 10.29 -0.73 -8.49
N LEU A 78 9.32 0.10 -8.09
CA LEU A 78 8.13 0.34 -8.91
C LEU A 78 8.40 1.36 -10.02
N ASN A 79 9.57 2.03 -10.01
CA ASN A 79 9.95 3.10 -10.92
C ASN A 79 8.92 4.25 -10.92
N LEU A 80 8.48 4.66 -9.73
CA LEU A 80 7.49 5.71 -9.56
C LEU A 80 8.06 7.06 -9.99
N LYS A 81 7.23 7.90 -10.63
CA LYS A 81 7.59 9.28 -10.94
C LYS A 81 6.45 10.22 -10.57
N TRP A 82 6.83 11.46 -10.29
CA TRP A 82 5.91 12.54 -10.02
C TRP A 82 6.39 13.79 -10.75
N ASN A 83 5.52 14.41 -11.55
CA ASN A 83 5.87 15.63 -12.25
C ASN A 83 5.88 16.80 -11.27
N ALA A 84 7.05 17.41 -11.03
CA ALA A 84 7.19 18.48 -10.06
C ALA A 84 8.34 19.45 -10.42
N PRO A 85 8.31 20.71 -9.94
CA PRO A 85 9.36 21.71 -10.20
C PRO A 85 10.80 21.31 -9.83
N SER A 86 10.99 20.34 -8.95
CA SER A 86 12.32 19.80 -8.62
C SER A 86 12.24 18.32 -8.28
N GLN A 87 13.35 17.60 -8.46
CA GLN A 87 13.46 16.19 -8.09
C GLN A 87 13.23 15.96 -6.59
N SER A 88 13.71 16.88 -5.74
CA SER A 88 13.49 16.81 -4.29
C SER A 88 12.02 16.95 -3.92
N PHE A 89 11.28 17.80 -4.64
CA PHE A 89 9.85 17.99 -4.41
C PHE A 89 9.04 16.82 -4.97
N ALA A 90 9.40 16.30 -6.15
CA ALA A 90 8.84 15.06 -6.69
C ALA A 90 9.00 13.89 -5.70
N HIS A 91 10.19 13.74 -5.11
CA HIS A 91 10.43 12.69 -4.12
C HIS A 91 9.59 12.84 -2.86
N ASP A 92 9.46 14.07 -2.33
CA ASP A 92 8.57 14.35 -1.18
C ASP A 92 7.10 13.99 -1.51
N LEU A 93 6.64 14.26 -2.74
CA LEU A 93 5.28 13.93 -3.20
C LEU A 93 5.09 12.41 -3.39
N MET A 94 6.09 11.69 -3.89
CA MET A 94 6.05 10.22 -3.97
C MET A 94 6.04 9.56 -2.59
N GLU A 95 6.82 10.06 -1.63
CA GLU A 95 6.76 9.61 -0.23
C GLU A 95 5.33 9.79 0.31
N TRP A 96 4.74 10.96 0.10
CA TRP A 96 3.36 11.26 0.50
C TRP A 96 2.34 10.36 -0.22
N GLY A 97 2.49 10.13 -1.52
CA GLY A 97 1.62 9.24 -2.29
C GLY A 97 1.66 7.80 -1.75
N ILE A 98 2.84 7.28 -1.42
CA ILE A 98 2.97 5.92 -0.83
C ILE A 98 2.30 5.87 0.55
N GLU A 99 2.44 6.91 1.36
CA GLU A 99 1.72 7.01 2.64
C GLU A 99 0.21 6.85 2.41
N ARG A 100 -0.38 7.61 1.48
CA ARG A 100 -1.82 7.60 1.18
C ARG A 100 -2.30 6.28 0.56
N CYS A 101 -1.62 5.82 -0.48
CA CYS A 101 -2.06 4.65 -1.24
C CYS A 101 -1.85 3.36 -0.45
N ILE A 102 -0.72 3.22 0.26
CA ILE A 102 -0.30 1.94 0.83
C ILE A 102 -0.48 1.89 2.34
N LEU A 103 0.00 2.89 3.08
CA LEU A 103 0.14 2.79 4.54
C LEU A 103 -1.06 3.30 5.32
N GLU A 104 -1.72 4.36 4.85
CA GLU A 104 -2.90 4.95 5.49
C GLU A 104 -4.05 3.95 5.70
N PRO A 105 -4.46 3.09 4.74
CA PRO A 105 -5.48 2.07 5.00
C PRO A 105 -5.04 1.12 6.12
N LEU A 106 -3.76 0.74 6.18
CA LEU A 106 -3.23 -0.09 7.27
C LEU A 106 -3.33 0.63 8.62
N SER A 107 -3.08 1.94 8.64
CA SER A 107 -3.22 2.74 9.87
C SER A 107 -4.67 2.88 10.31
N TRP A 108 -5.62 3.09 9.39
CA TRP A 108 -7.04 3.23 9.71
C TRP A 108 -7.63 1.95 10.32
N PHE A 109 -7.13 0.78 9.92
CA PHE A 109 -7.56 -0.51 10.48
C PHE A 109 -6.69 -0.99 11.67
N ASP A 110 -5.89 -0.09 12.25
CA ASP A 110 -5.08 -0.33 13.45
C ASP A 110 -3.97 -1.39 13.26
N ILE A 111 -3.58 -1.64 12.00
CA ILE A 111 -2.53 -2.61 11.63
C ILE A 111 -1.15 -2.02 11.91
N ILE A 112 -0.96 -0.75 11.53
CA ILE A 112 0.25 0.01 11.83
C ILE A 112 -0.09 1.25 12.65
N ARG A 113 0.93 1.86 13.25
CA ARG A 113 0.81 3.20 13.84
C ARG A 113 1.98 4.06 13.40
N PHE A 114 1.65 5.25 12.88
CA PHE A 114 2.64 6.25 12.49
C PHE A 114 3.29 6.93 13.70
N CYS A 115 4.61 7.11 13.61
CA CYS A 115 5.39 7.97 14.46
C CYS A 115 5.72 9.24 13.68
N HIS A 116 5.02 10.33 13.99
CA HIS A 116 5.24 11.61 13.33
C HIS A 116 6.38 12.40 13.98
N LYS A 117 7.09 13.21 13.19
CA LYS A 117 7.99 14.24 13.72
C LYS A 117 7.24 15.59 13.74
N SER A 118 7.38 16.32 14.84
CA SER A 118 6.90 17.70 14.93
C SER A 118 7.75 18.63 14.05
N GLY A 119 7.12 19.57 13.34
CA GLY A 119 7.80 20.66 12.63
C GLY A 119 8.39 20.31 11.25
N GLY A 120 7.60 19.71 10.35
CA GLY A 120 7.99 19.57 8.95
C GLY A 120 8.02 20.91 8.20
N LYS A 121 8.60 20.94 6.99
CA LYS A 121 8.47 22.06 6.05
C LYS A 121 6.97 22.36 5.89
N TYR A 122 6.55 23.61 6.11
CA TYR A 122 5.15 24.07 6.15
C TYR A 122 4.30 23.63 7.36
N ASN A 123 4.88 23.25 8.50
CA ASN A 123 4.16 22.78 9.70
C ASN A 123 3.29 21.52 9.50
N ILE A 124 3.46 20.81 8.39
CA ILE A 124 2.76 19.55 8.13
C ILE A 124 3.46 18.44 8.91
N ARG A 125 2.68 17.63 9.64
CA ARG A 125 3.20 16.43 10.33
C ARG A 125 3.73 15.46 9.27
N LYS A 126 5.03 15.18 9.28
CA LYS A 126 5.65 14.17 8.42
C LYS A 126 5.79 12.86 9.17
N VAL A 127 5.43 11.76 8.53
CA VAL A 127 5.71 10.41 9.04
C VAL A 127 7.23 10.22 9.04
N LYS A 128 7.79 9.89 10.21
CA LYS A 128 9.23 9.61 10.36
C LYS A 128 9.48 8.10 10.33
N ASP A 129 8.73 7.40 11.16
CA ASP A 129 8.78 5.96 11.33
C ASP A 129 7.35 5.45 11.50
N PHE A 130 7.15 4.14 11.44
CA PHE A 130 5.91 3.51 11.86
C PHE A 130 6.22 2.17 12.51
N TYR A 131 5.27 1.59 13.23
CA TYR A 131 5.42 0.23 13.76
C TYR A 131 4.16 -0.57 13.50
N ILE A 132 4.34 -1.89 13.35
CA ILE A 132 3.22 -2.82 13.20
C ILE A 132 2.70 -3.16 14.60
N GLN A 133 1.39 -3.05 14.79
CA GLN A 133 0.75 -3.40 16.05
C GLN A 133 0.73 -4.93 16.23
N PRO A 134 0.69 -5.45 17.47
CA PRO A 134 0.75 -6.89 17.72
C PRO A 134 -0.29 -7.70 16.90
N MET A 135 -1.57 -7.29 16.95
CA MET A 135 -2.64 -7.91 16.16
C MET A 135 -2.55 -7.56 14.66
N GLY A 136 -2.00 -6.38 14.34
CA GLY A 136 -1.73 -5.95 12.97
C GLY A 136 -0.79 -6.90 12.24
N ARG A 137 0.13 -7.56 12.94
CA ARG A 137 1.07 -8.50 12.30
C ARG A 137 0.39 -9.72 11.71
N ALA A 138 -0.46 -10.39 12.50
CA ALA A 138 -1.23 -11.54 12.01
C ALA A 138 -2.12 -11.13 10.82
N PHE A 139 -2.71 -9.94 10.90
CA PHE A 139 -3.50 -9.39 9.81
C PHE A 139 -2.67 -9.15 8.54
N LEU A 140 -1.49 -8.56 8.69
CA LEU A 140 -0.58 -8.28 7.58
C LEU A 140 -0.08 -9.56 6.91
N GLU A 141 0.18 -10.62 7.68
CA GLU A 141 0.51 -11.95 7.14
C GLU A 141 -0.63 -12.51 6.27
N GLU A 142 -1.88 -12.34 6.68
CA GLU A 142 -3.05 -12.74 5.88
C GLU A 142 -3.23 -11.88 4.62
N LEU A 143 -2.94 -10.57 4.68
CA LEU A 143 -2.90 -9.72 3.48
C LEU A 143 -1.85 -10.20 2.49
N VAL A 144 -0.64 -10.54 2.98
CA VAL A 144 0.46 -11.05 2.16
C VAL A 144 0.06 -12.35 1.47
N LYS A 145 -0.48 -13.33 2.21
CA LYS A 145 -0.95 -14.61 1.62
C LYS A 145 -1.98 -14.39 0.53
N MET A 146 -2.94 -13.48 0.75
CA MET A 146 -3.97 -13.16 -0.23
C MET A 146 -3.36 -12.50 -1.48
N GLY A 147 -2.41 -11.59 -1.32
CA GLY A 147 -1.67 -10.97 -2.41
C GLY A 147 -0.82 -11.97 -3.21
N GLU A 148 -0.11 -12.87 -2.54
CA GLU A 148 0.66 -13.95 -3.19
C GLU A 148 -0.25 -14.85 -4.03
N LYS A 149 -1.40 -15.26 -3.49
CA LYS A 149 -2.40 -16.04 -4.23
C LYS A 149 -2.91 -15.30 -5.48
N ILE A 150 -3.20 -14.00 -5.37
CA ILE A 150 -3.64 -13.18 -6.51
C ILE A 150 -2.55 -13.11 -7.60
N LYS A 151 -1.29 -12.99 -7.19
CA LYS A 151 -0.15 -12.99 -8.11
C LYS A 151 -0.03 -14.33 -8.84
N GLU A 152 -0.13 -15.44 -8.14
CA GLU A 152 -0.10 -16.79 -8.73
C GLU A 152 -1.24 -17.01 -9.74
N ASP A 153 -2.47 -16.61 -9.38
CA ASP A 153 -3.64 -16.76 -10.24
C ASP A 153 -3.53 -15.91 -11.52
N SER A 154 -2.92 -14.72 -11.42
CA SER A 154 -2.65 -13.85 -12.57
C SER A 154 -1.65 -14.47 -13.54
N VAL A 155 -0.57 -15.07 -13.04
CA VAL A 155 0.45 -15.75 -13.86
C VAL A 155 -0.14 -16.96 -14.60
N LYS A 156 -0.97 -17.77 -13.92
CA LYS A 156 -1.63 -18.93 -14.54
C LYS A 156 -2.54 -18.53 -15.70
N LYS A 157 -3.32 -17.46 -15.54
CA LYS A 157 -4.20 -16.94 -16.60
C LYS A 157 -3.44 -16.45 -17.83
N SER A 158 -2.31 -15.76 -17.64
CA SER A 158 -1.45 -15.33 -18.76
C SER A 158 -0.88 -16.50 -19.55
N ASN A 159 -0.53 -17.61 -18.88
CA ASN A 159 0.00 -18.80 -19.55
C ASN A 159 -1.06 -19.61 -20.31
N CYS A 160 -2.31 -19.62 -19.83
CA CYS A 160 -3.42 -20.30 -20.53
C CYS A 160 -3.93 -19.55 -21.76
N ASN A 161 -3.76 -18.23 -21.83
CA ASN A 161 -4.18 -17.42 -22.98
C ASN A 161 -3.13 -17.36 -24.12
N ASN A 162 -1.95 -17.93 -23.90
CA ASN A 162 -0.85 -17.98 -24.87
C ASN A 162 -0.67 -19.36 -25.53
N ASN A 163 -1.60 -20.29 -25.30
CA ASN A 163 -1.72 -21.61 -25.95
C ASN A 163 -3.06 -21.72 -26.66
#